data_AF-A0A377FXA4-F1
#
_entry.id   AF-A0A377FXA4-F1
#
_cell.length_a   1.000
_cell.length_b   1.000
_cell.length_c   1.000
_cell.angle_alpha   90.00
_cell.angle_beta   90.00
_cell.angle_gamma   90.00
#
_symmetry.space_group_name_H-M   'P 1'
#
loop_
_entity.id
_entity.type
_entity.pdbx_description
1 polymer ?
#
loop_
_entity_poly.entity_id
_entity_poly.type
_entity_poly.pdbx_seq_one_letter_code
_entity_poly.pdbx_strand_id
1 'polypeptide(L)'
;MDHRDPPTFSELGDFKQWGRFDVTVPLQGGQAELQKAVTTVRNHIPLRLGGFYIIASEDGILHSGSHDSNLQKHIIHLLQQVQNGHVEIEALQNEPYWTVHYFTTP
;
A
#
# COMPACT_ATOMS: atom_id res chain seq x y z
N MET A 1 23.52 24.12 0.77
CA MET A 1 22.12 23.76 0.49
C MET A 1 22.14 22.27 0.18
N ASP A 2 22.11 21.44 1.22
CA ASP A 2 22.06 19.99 1.06
C ASP A 2 20.62 19.58 0.84
N HIS A 3 20.34 19.13 -0.39
CA HIS A 3 19.15 18.35 -0.68
C HIS A 3 19.20 17.12 0.22
N ARG A 4 18.32 17.08 1.22
CA ARG A 4 17.99 15.83 1.91
C ARG A 4 17.25 14.98 0.88
N ASP A 5 18.00 14.26 0.06
CA ASP A 5 17.46 13.07 -0.58
C ASP A 5 16.83 12.24 0.55
N PRO A 6 15.55 11.84 0.42
CA PRO A 6 14.95 10.94 1.39
C PRO A 6 15.84 9.70 1.47
N PRO A 7 16.04 9.12 2.66
CA PRO A 7 16.87 7.92 2.79
C PRO A 7 16.40 6.90 1.76
N THR A 8 17.32 6.46 0.89
CA THR A 8 17.08 5.32 0.01
C THR A 8 16.59 4.19 0.89
N PHE A 9 15.34 3.77 0.67
CA PHE A 9 14.57 2.77 1.41
C PHE A 9 15.13 1.35 1.21
N SER A 10 16.45 1.25 1.13
CA SER A 10 17.21 0.01 0.98
C SER A 10 17.50 -0.53 2.37
N GLU A 11 16.83 -1.65 2.70
CA GLU A 11 17.13 -2.56 3.80
C GLU A 11 16.53 -2.19 5.17
N LEU A 12 15.23 -2.44 5.31
CA LEU A 12 14.67 -2.82 6.62
C LEU A 12 15.15 -4.25 6.94
N GLY A 13 16.39 -4.43 7.41
CA GLY A 13 16.95 -5.75 7.76
C GLY A 13 17.09 -6.72 6.57
N ASP A 14 16.88 -8.03 6.79
CA ASP A 14 16.97 -9.08 5.75
C ASP A 14 15.85 -9.02 4.68
N PHE A 15 14.92 -8.07 4.80
CA PHE A 15 13.80 -7.93 3.88
C PHE A 15 14.23 -7.20 2.60
N LYS A 16 14.17 -7.91 1.46
CA LYS A 16 14.33 -7.29 0.14
C LYS A 16 13.01 -6.64 -0.28
N GLN A 17 13.03 -5.33 -0.52
CA GLN A 17 11.89 -4.64 -1.12
C GLN A 17 11.67 -5.19 -2.52
N TRP A 18 10.54 -5.84 -2.74
CA TRP A 18 10.21 -6.46 -4.02
C TRP A 18 9.60 -5.44 -4.97
N GLY A 19 8.80 -4.52 -4.45
CA GLY A 19 8.22 -3.46 -5.26
C GLY A 19 7.70 -2.29 -4.46
N ARG A 20 7.50 -1.20 -5.18
CA ARG A 20 6.89 0.04 -4.74
C ARG A 20 5.96 0.54 -5.84
N PHE A 21 4.76 0.96 -5.48
CA PHE A 21 3.84 1.60 -6.41
C PHE A 21 2.91 2.56 -5.70
N ASP A 22 2.42 3.55 -6.44
CA ASP A 22 1.43 4.50 -5.95
C ASP A 22 0.04 4.08 -6.41
N VAL A 23 -0.95 4.28 -5.54
CA VAL A 23 -2.35 4.00 -5.84
C VAL A 23 -3.21 5.17 -5.39
N THR A 24 -4.06 5.65 -6.30
CA THR A 24 -5.14 6.59 -5.96
C THR A 24 -6.20 5.85 -5.16
N VAL A 25 -6.49 6.37 -3.98
CA VAL A 25 -7.42 5.77 -3.03
C VAL A 25 -8.84 6.20 -3.40
N PRO A 26 -9.81 5.27 -3.47
CA PRO A 26 -11.19 5.61 -3.79
C PRO A 26 -11.90 6.23 -2.57
N LEU A 27 -11.48 7.43 -2.17
CA LEU A 27 -12.15 8.22 -1.13
C LEU A 27 -13.56 8.57 -1.61
N GLN A 28 -14.59 8.23 -0.80
CA GLN A 28 -16.02 8.50 -1.04
C GLN A 28 -16.37 8.86 -2.50
N GLY A 29 -16.17 7.91 -3.41
CA GLY A 29 -16.13 8.14 -4.84
C GLY A 29 -16.19 6.80 -5.60
N GLY A 30 -16.92 6.77 -6.71
CA GLY A 30 -17.63 5.60 -7.23
C GLY A 30 -16.79 4.36 -7.57
N GLN A 31 -17.50 3.24 -7.77
CA GLN A 31 -16.98 1.91 -8.15
C GLN A 31 -15.90 1.92 -9.25
N ALA A 32 -15.91 2.90 -10.15
CA ALA A 32 -14.89 3.06 -11.19
C ALA A 32 -13.49 3.37 -10.62
N GLU A 33 -13.39 4.17 -9.56
CA GLU A 33 -12.12 4.53 -8.91
C GLU A 33 -11.57 3.33 -8.13
N LEU A 34 -12.46 2.60 -7.43
CA LEU A 34 -12.09 1.32 -6.81
C LEU A 34 -11.54 0.35 -7.85
N GLN A 35 -12.20 0.21 -9.00
CA GLN A 35 -11.75 -0.71 -10.05
C GLN A 35 -10.37 -0.34 -10.60
N LYS A 36 -10.07 0.96 -10.74
CA LYS A 36 -8.72 1.43 -11.12
C LYS A 36 -7.70 1.07 -10.05
N ALA A 37 -7.99 1.37 -8.78
CA ALA A 37 -7.09 1.07 -7.67
C ALA A 37 -6.80 -0.44 -7.56
N VAL A 38 -7.84 -1.28 -7.67
CA VAL A 38 -7.72 -2.75 -7.73
C VAL A 38 -6.84 -3.20 -8.89
N THR A 39 -6.99 -2.58 -10.06
CA THR A 39 -6.18 -2.92 -11.25
C THR A 39 -4.71 -2.57 -11.03
N THR A 40 -4.43 -1.40 -10.45
CA THR A 40 -3.06 -1.01 -10.07
C THR A 40 -2.45 -2.02 -9.11
N VAL A 41 -3.15 -2.43 -8.06
CA VAL A 41 -2.64 -3.42 -7.09
C VAL A 41 -2.36 -4.76 -7.77
N ARG A 42 -3.27 -5.25 -8.63
CA ARG A 42 -3.10 -6.52 -9.36
C ARG A 42 -1.92 -6.52 -10.31
N ASN A 43 -1.60 -5.38 -10.92
CA ASN A 43 -0.47 -5.25 -11.81
C ASN A 43 0.88 -5.29 -11.08
N HIS A 44 0.91 -4.86 -9.81
CA HIS A 44 2.16 -4.75 -9.06
C HIS A 44 2.40 -5.89 -8.08
N ILE A 45 1.36 -6.46 -7.46
CA ILE A 45 1.51 -7.53 -6.45
C ILE A 45 1.00 -8.85 -7.05
N PRO A 46 1.83 -9.90 -7.17
CA PRO A 46 1.38 -11.23 -7.58
C PRO A 46 0.32 -11.83 -6.64
N LEU A 47 -0.64 -12.60 -7.19
CA LEU A 47 -1.82 -13.09 -6.46
C LEU A 47 -1.51 -13.90 -5.20
N ARG A 48 -0.44 -14.70 -5.21
CA ARG A 48 -0.07 -15.62 -4.11
C ARG A 48 1.09 -15.12 -3.26
N LEU A 49 1.52 -13.88 -3.46
CA LEU A 49 2.62 -13.32 -2.70
C LEU A 49 2.22 -13.15 -1.22
N GLY A 50 3.03 -13.66 -0.31
CA GLY A 50 3.02 -13.29 1.09
C GLY A 50 4.18 -12.32 1.37
N GLY A 51 4.09 -11.57 2.45
CA GLY A 51 5.15 -10.63 2.79
C GLY A 51 4.76 -9.54 3.76
N PHE A 52 5.73 -8.68 4.02
CA PHE A 52 5.57 -7.45 4.79
C PHE A 52 5.23 -6.30 3.84
N TYR A 53 4.46 -5.32 4.31
CA TYR A 53 4.09 -4.15 3.53
C TYR A 53 4.03 -2.88 4.40
N ILE A 54 4.28 -1.75 3.75
CA ILE A 54 4.12 -0.41 4.31
C ILE A 54 3.24 0.40 3.35
N ILE A 55 2.26 1.09 3.90
CA ILE A 55 1.44 2.09 3.23
C ILE A 55 1.85 3.45 3.79
N ALA A 56 2.27 4.34 2.91
CA ALA A 56 2.71 5.69 3.25
C ALA A 56 1.99 6.75 2.42
N SER A 57 1.98 7.99 2.92
CA SER A 57 1.68 9.21 2.18
C SER A 57 2.94 10.07 2.08
N GLU A 58 2.81 11.28 1.52
CA GLU A 58 3.90 12.27 1.53
C GLU A 58 4.31 12.66 2.96
N ASP A 59 3.37 12.61 3.91
CA ASP A 59 3.57 13.03 5.30
C ASP A 59 4.16 11.94 6.20
N GLY A 60 4.16 10.68 5.74
CA GLY A 60 4.80 9.57 6.45
C GLY A 60 4.09 8.24 6.33
N ILE A 61 4.41 7.31 7.25
CA ILE A 61 3.82 5.98 7.26
C ILE A 61 2.42 6.05 7.84
N LEU A 62 1.43 5.57 7.06
CA LEU A 62 0.04 5.49 7.47
C LEU A 62 -0.27 4.17 8.16
N HIS A 63 0.27 3.07 7.61
CA HIS A 63 0.04 1.73 8.11
C HIS A 63 1.13 0.77 7.66
N SER A 64 1.35 -0.30 8.42
CA SER A 64 2.25 -1.38 8.04
C SER A 64 1.78 -2.70 8.65
N GLY A 65 2.09 -3.80 7.99
CA GLY A 65 1.78 -5.13 8.51
C GLY A 65 2.40 -6.23 7.69
N SER A 66 2.08 -7.47 8.04
CA SER A 66 2.48 -8.65 7.28
C SER A 66 1.27 -9.51 6.94
N HIS A 67 1.34 -10.23 5.83
CA HIS A 67 0.33 -11.19 5.43
C HIS A 67 0.99 -12.45 4.87
N ASP A 68 0.66 -13.61 5.44
CA ASP A 68 1.34 -14.87 5.13
C ASP A 68 1.11 -15.34 3.68
N SER A 69 0.00 -14.94 3.08
CA SER A 69 -0.31 -15.22 1.67
C SER A 69 -1.35 -14.25 1.13
N ASN A 70 -1.42 -14.08 -0.19
CA ASN A 70 -2.41 -13.23 -0.85
C ASN A 70 -2.38 -11.75 -0.42
N LEU A 71 -1.18 -11.18 -0.22
CA LEU A 71 -0.99 -9.75 0.07
C LEU A 71 -1.78 -8.86 -0.91
N GLN A 72 -1.85 -9.25 -2.19
CA GLN A 72 -2.68 -8.57 -3.19
C GLN A 72 -4.14 -8.40 -2.73
N LYS A 73 -4.77 -9.47 -2.22
CA LYS A 73 -6.16 -9.43 -1.76
C LYS A 73 -6.30 -8.58 -0.51
N HIS A 74 -5.32 -8.62 0.38
CA HIS A 74 -5.30 -7.80 1.59
C HIS A 74 -5.29 -6.31 1.27
N ILE A 75 -4.37 -5.86 0.40
CA ILE A 75 -4.31 -4.44 -0.01
C ILE A 75 -5.60 -4.02 -0.75
N ILE A 76 -6.17 -4.88 -1.59
CA ILE A 76 -7.48 -4.63 -2.21
C ILE A 76 -8.59 -4.49 -1.15
N HIS A 77 -8.56 -5.33 -0.11
CA HIS A 77 -9.56 -5.28 0.96
C HIS A 77 -9.47 -3.96 1.73
N LEU A 78 -8.26 -3.46 2.03
CA LEU A 78 -8.09 -2.15 2.65
C LEU A 78 -8.69 -1.02 1.80
N LEU A 79 -8.44 -1.02 0.48
CA LEU A 79 -9.06 -0.05 -0.44
C LEU A 79 -10.59 -0.11 -0.43
N GLN A 80 -11.17 -1.32 -0.34
CA GLN A 80 -12.62 -1.51 -0.22
C GLN A 80 -13.16 -1.01 1.13
N GLN A 81 -12.43 -1.23 2.23
CA GLN A 81 -12.83 -0.73 3.54
C GLN A 81 -12.82 0.79 3.58
N VAL A 82 -11.81 1.44 2.99
CA VAL A 82 -11.74 2.91 2.88
C VAL A 82 -12.90 3.44 2.04
N GLN A 83 -13.15 2.84 0.88
CA GLN A 83 -14.27 3.22 0.01
C GLN A 83 -15.62 3.16 0.76
N ASN A 84 -15.82 2.12 1.57
CA ASN A 84 -17.05 1.91 2.33
C ASN A 84 -17.09 2.71 3.65
N GLY A 85 -16.04 3.45 4.00
CA GLY A 85 -15.95 4.17 5.27
C GLY A 85 -15.86 3.26 6.50
N HIS A 86 -15.43 2.01 6.33
CA HIS A 86 -15.36 0.98 7.38
C HIS A 86 -13.92 0.57 7.73
N VAL A 87 -12.91 1.29 7.27
CA VAL A 87 -11.52 0.99 7.64
C VAL A 87 -11.27 1.41 9.09
N GLU A 88 -10.71 0.52 9.90
CA GLU A 88 -10.43 0.79 11.32
C GLU A 88 -9.22 1.72 11.51
N ILE A 89 -8.35 1.78 10.51
CA ILE A 89 -7.13 2.59 10.54
C ILE A 89 -7.47 4.00 10.07
N GLU A 90 -7.67 4.92 11.01
CA GLU A 90 -8.06 6.32 10.74
C GLU A 90 -7.11 7.02 9.76
N ALA A 91 -5.80 6.74 9.84
CA ALA A 91 -4.79 7.30 8.95
C ALA A 91 -5.02 6.94 7.47
N LEU A 92 -5.71 5.83 7.17
CA LEU A 92 -6.03 5.45 5.79
C LEU A 92 -7.30 6.12 5.25
N GLN A 93 -8.16 6.66 6.11
CA GLN A 93 -9.48 7.17 5.74
C GLN A 93 -9.42 8.48 4.94
N ASN A 94 -8.42 9.31 5.19
CA ASN A 94 -8.36 10.68 4.68
C ASN A 94 -7.30 10.86 3.60
N GLU A 95 -6.53 9.82 3.31
CA GLU A 95 -5.37 9.91 2.42
C GLU A 95 -5.76 9.55 0.99
N PRO A 96 -5.73 10.53 0.05
CA PRO A 96 -6.17 10.31 -1.33
C PRO A 96 -5.17 9.50 -2.16
N TYR A 97 -3.94 9.38 -1.69
CA TYR A 97 -2.86 8.69 -2.38
C TYR A 97 -2.06 7.85 -1.40
N TRP A 98 -1.84 6.59 -1.77
CA TRP A 98 -0.96 5.70 -1.01
C TRP A 98 0.24 5.31 -1.85
N THR A 99 1.41 5.36 -1.23
CA THR A 99 2.60 4.66 -1.70
C THR A 99 2.68 3.32 -0.96
N VAL A 100 2.54 2.22 -1.70
CA VAL A 100 2.63 0.85 -1.17
C VAL A 100 4.02 0.31 -1.43
N HIS A 101 4.75 0.01 -0.36
CA HIS A 101 5.98 -0.77 -0.39
C HIS A 101 5.66 -2.20 0.04
N TYR A 102 6.19 -3.20 -0.67
CA TYR A 102 6.04 -4.58 -0.27
C TYR A 102 7.35 -5.36 -0.39
N PHE A 103 7.53 -6.27 0.56
CA PHE A 103 8.76 -7.01 0.82
C PHE A 103 8.39 -8.49 0.94
N THR A 104 9.16 -9.36 0.32
CA THR A 104 8.97 -10.80 0.50
C THR A 104 9.88 -11.31 1.60
N THR A 105 9.38 -12.26 2.38
CA THR A 105 10.25 -13.12 3.17
C THR A 105 11.08 -14.02 2.22
N PRO A 106 12.37 -14.23 2.49
CA PRO A 106 13.20 -15.20 1.77
C PRO A 106 12.62 -16.62 1.77
#